data_AF-A0A845FW27-F1
#
_entry.id   AF-A0A845FW27-F1
#
_cell.length_a   1.000
_cell.length_b   1.000
_cell.length_c   1.000
_cell.angle_alpha   90.00
_cell.angle_beta   90.00
_cell.angle_gamma   90.00
#
_symmetry.space_group_name_H-M   'P 1'
#
loop_
_entity.id
_entity.type
_entity.pdbx_description
1 polymer ?
#
loop_
_entity_poly.entity_id
_entity_poly.type
_entity_poly.pdbx_seq_one_letter_code
_entity_poly.pdbx_strand_id
1 'polypeptide(L)'
;MFKTLIVLDGELELPADKAVTAISFQDYLHQYPKLNEPKTRIINLCDTETYLSKGYYCSLLAEARDHQVLPSVKTINGLRAGDEGDVSAQFKTELAAMGSIAAAQEHLVCFGRTASEPLRKLARKVFQQFPAPVLKLTLEPAGSGIRLRVSCHSYSSLEGREREQFLADLWEFMQNSWRIGGKRKRLRWDMAILVNSQEKVPPSSREAISRFVKAAEKHGINAEPLEISQIENIAYYDALFIRETTAIDHHTYRLASKAEQKGLVVIDDPVSILRCCNKVYLHDAFSYQKVPSLKTLVVDDAGERSVEMLEQAFGYPLVLKMPEGSFSRGVFKVKDRGQLVDKLQELLQQSALVLAQEYLFTDYDWRIGVLNGRAIYACRYLMARNHWQIYNHDSKRFSSGGFETLPTFEVPKCVLDAALKAARIIGDGLYGVDVKELDGKAYVLEVNDNPSIDYKVEDAYLGNELYMQIMAEFQRRLEARGR
;
A
#
# COMPACT_ATOMS: atom_id res chain seq x y z
N MET A 1 12.73 12.28 -16.47
CA MET A 1 13.86 11.37 -16.25
C MET A 1 14.95 12.13 -15.56
N PHE A 2 15.56 11.46 -14.60
CA PHE A 2 16.60 12.04 -13.80
C PHE A 2 17.87 12.21 -14.64
N LYS A 3 18.59 13.31 -14.44
CA LYS A 3 19.98 13.41 -14.89
C LYS A 3 20.84 12.68 -13.87
N THR A 4 21.63 11.71 -14.30
CA THR A 4 22.55 11.02 -13.38
C THR A 4 23.93 11.66 -13.46
N LEU A 5 24.41 12.14 -12.32
CA LEU A 5 25.78 12.59 -12.14
C LEU A 5 26.52 11.53 -11.32
N ILE A 6 27.65 11.09 -11.83
CA ILE A 6 28.60 10.29 -11.06
C ILE A 6 29.64 11.28 -10.55
N VAL A 7 29.71 11.42 -9.23
CA VAL A 7 30.65 12.35 -8.60
C VAL A 7 31.82 11.52 -8.06
N LEU A 8 33.02 11.78 -8.58
CA LEU A 8 34.23 11.09 -8.18
C LEU A 8 35.45 12.00 -8.26
N ASP A 9 36.44 11.74 -7.40
CA ASP A 9 37.75 12.40 -7.45
C ASP A 9 38.70 11.50 -8.27
N GLY A 10 38.51 11.45 -9.59
CA GLY A 10 39.31 10.63 -10.50
C GLY A 10 38.69 10.49 -11.89
N GLU A 11 39.33 9.72 -12.76
CA GLU A 11 38.80 9.42 -14.09
C GLU A 11 37.95 8.14 -14.08
N LEU A 12 36.77 8.24 -14.69
CA LEU A 12 35.88 7.12 -14.95
C LEU A 12 35.61 7.09 -16.44
N GLU A 13 36.04 6.03 -17.12
CA GLU A 13 35.69 5.84 -18.53
C GLU A 13 34.20 5.54 -18.64
N LEU A 14 33.47 6.51 -19.20
CA LEU A 14 32.05 6.36 -19.49
C LEU A 14 31.86 5.95 -20.96
N PRO A 15 30.97 4.99 -21.26
CA PRO A 15 30.43 4.80 -22.60
C PRO A 15 29.86 6.12 -23.11
N ALA A 16 29.87 6.32 -24.43
CA ALA A 16 29.40 7.54 -25.10
C ALA A 16 27.86 7.70 -25.05
N ASP A 17 27.26 7.64 -23.87
CA ASP A 17 25.85 7.92 -23.60
C ASP A 17 25.69 9.32 -23.00
N LYS A 18 24.77 10.12 -23.53
CA LYS A 18 24.54 11.52 -23.14
C LYS A 18 23.77 11.67 -21.82
N ALA A 19 23.23 10.59 -21.25
CA ALA A 19 22.38 10.65 -20.05
C ALA A 19 23.13 10.59 -18.71
N VAL A 20 24.43 10.31 -18.74
CA VAL A 20 25.29 10.11 -17.57
C VAL A 20 26.48 11.03 -17.69
N THR A 21 26.83 11.73 -16.62
CA THR A 21 28.01 12.59 -16.62
C THR A 21 28.84 12.31 -15.39
N ALA A 22 30.12 11.98 -15.59
CA ALA A 22 31.11 11.96 -14.52
C ALA A 22 31.64 13.37 -14.32
N ILE A 23 31.61 13.85 -13.08
CA ILE A 23 32.13 15.17 -12.69
C ILE A 23 32.93 15.04 -11.39
N SER A 24 33.83 15.99 -11.16
CA SER A 24 34.54 16.08 -9.89
C SER A 24 33.62 16.58 -8.77
N PHE A 25 33.98 16.34 -7.51
CA PHE A 25 33.27 16.97 -6.39
C PHE A 25 33.36 18.51 -6.44
N GLN A 26 34.49 19.06 -6.90
CA GLN A 26 34.65 20.51 -7.07
C GLN A 26 33.66 21.07 -8.10
N ASP A 27 33.52 20.40 -9.26
CA ASP A 27 32.53 20.78 -10.26
C ASP A 27 31.12 20.70 -9.72
N TYR A 28 30.80 19.64 -8.96
CA TYR A 28 29.50 19.50 -8.34
C TYR A 28 29.22 20.61 -7.31
N LEU A 29 30.23 20.98 -6.51
CA LEU A 29 30.12 22.05 -5.52
C LEU A 29 29.85 23.40 -6.17
N HIS A 30 30.59 23.75 -7.22
CA HIS A 30 30.56 25.06 -7.85
C HIS A 30 29.46 25.24 -8.90
N GLN A 31 29.13 24.20 -9.66
CA GLN A 31 28.19 24.31 -10.77
C GLN A 31 26.74 24.05 -10.38
N TYR A 32 26.47 23.51 -9.19
CA TYR A 32 25.13 23.14 -8.74
C TYR A 32 24.78 23.87 -7.43
N PRO A 33 23.48 24.14 -7.14
CA PRO A 33 22.31 23.84 -8.00
C PRO A 33 22.22 24.76 -9.23
N LYS A 34 21.60 24.28 -10.32
CA LYS A 34 21.37 25.09 -11.53
C LYS A 34 19.91 25.55 -11.61
N LEU A 35 19.69 26.78 -12.09
CA LEU A 35 18.35 27.28 -12.36
C LEU A 35 17.64 26.37 -13.39
N ASN A 36 16.45 25.88 -13.05
CA ASN A 36 15.65 24.94 -13.86
C ASN A 36 16.34 23.58 -14.12
N GLU A 37 17.14 23.07 -13.18
CA GLU A 37 17.74 21.75 -13.33
C GLU A 37 16.69 20.63 -13.32
N PRO A 38 16.85 19.61 -14.18
CA PRO A 38 16.01 18.42 -14.11
C PRO A 38 16.26 17.72 -12.77
N LYS A 39 15.28 16.94 -12.29
CA LYS A 39 15.48 16.05 -11.12
C LYS A 39 16.81 15.30 -11.29
N THR A 40 17.72 15.40 -10.32
CA THR A 40 19.10 14.92 -10.47
C THR A 40 19.35 13.79 -9.48
N ARG A 41 20.03 12.75 -9.97
CA ARG A 41 20.52 11.63 -9.17
C ARG A 41 22.03 11.70 -9.09
N ILE A 42 22.57 11.55 -7.90
CA ILE A 42 24.00 11.52 -7.63
C ILE A 42 24.40 10.08 -7.26
N ILE A 43 25.30 9.49 -8.03
CA ILE A 43 26.07 8.34 -7.59
C ILE A 43 27.40 8.89 -7.07
N ASN A 44 27.52 8.94 -5.74
CA ASN A 44 28.68 9.48 -5.07
C ASN A 44 29.72 8.36 -4.88
N LEU A 45 30.77 8.40 -5.70
CA LEU A 45 31.92 7.49 -5.65
C LEU A 45 33.14 8.14 -4.99
N CYS A 46 33.00 9.37 -4.46
CA CYS A 46 34.04 9.97 -3.65
C CYS A 46 34.21 9.18 -2.35
N ASP A 47 35.41 9.25 -1.78
CA ASP A 47 35.74 8.57 -0.53
C ASP A 47 34.83 9.04 0.63
N THR A 48 34.12 8.08 1.23
CA THR A 48 33.26 8.26 2.41
C THR A 48 33.79 7.52 3.64
N GLU A 49 35.07 7.18 3.73
CA GLU A 49 35.64 6.50 4.89
C GLU A 49 35.82 7.48 6.06
N THR A 50 36.33 8.69 5.78
CA THR A 50 36.63 9.71 6.80
C THR A 50 35.49 10.71 7.04
N TYR A 51 35.14 11.00 8.30
CA TYR A 51 34.12 12.00 8.64
C TYR A 51 34.50 13.39 8.10
N LEU A 52 33.52 14.11 7.55
CA LEU A 52 33.72 15.38 6.83
C LEU A 52 34.63 15.29 5.59
N SER A 53 34.80 14.09 5.01
CA SER A 53 35.44 13.94 3.70
C SER A 53 34.63 14.62 2.59
N LYS A 54 35.24 14.78 1.41
CA LYS A 54 34.53 15.25 0.21
C LYS A 54 33.33 14.36 -0.14
N GLY A 55 33.45 13.04 0.01
CA GLY A 55 32.32 12.14 -0.19
C GLY A 55 31.20 12.37 0.80
N TYR A 56 31.51 12.65 2.07
CA TYR A 56 30.49 13.03 3.05
C TYR A 56 29.76 14.32 2.64
N TYR A 57 30.50 15.37 2.28
CA TYR A 57 29.91 16.63 1.83
C TYR A 57 29.16 16.51 0.51
N CYS A 58 29.57 15.61 -0.40
CA CYS A 58 28.86 15.32 -1.63
C CYS A 58 27.43 14.86 -1.35
N SER A 59 27.26 13.86 -0.47
CA SER A 59 25.93 13.38 -0.09
C SER A 59 25.13 14.42 0.69
N LEU A 60 25.77 15.16 1.61
CA LEU A 60 25.11 16.20 2.40
C LEU A 60 24.57 17.34 1.53
N LEU A 61 25.38 17.82 0.59
CA LEU A 61 24.98 18.88 -0.33
C LEU A 61 23.94 18.38 -1.34
N ALA A 62 24.02 17.13 -1.78
CA ALA A 62 23.01 16.54 -2.64
C ALA A 62 21.63 16.48 -1.97
N GLU A 63 21.54 16.01 -0.73
CA GLU A 63 20.28 16.01 0.02
C GLU A 63 19.75 17.43 0.25
N ALA A 64 20.61 18.38 0.61
CA ALA A 64 20.23 19.79 0.78
C ALA A 64 19.73 20.46 -0.51
N ARG A 65 20.11 19.92 -1.68
CA ARG A 65 19.70 20.39 -3.02
C ARG A 65 18.53 19.59 -3.61
N ASP A 66 17.89 18.72 -2.84
CA ASP A 66 16.84 17.81 -3.30
C ASP A 66 17.29 16.87 -4.45
N HIS A 67 18.58 16.54 -4.49
CA HIS A 67 19.12 15.52 -5.38
C HIS A 67 19.05 14.14 -4.72
N GLN A 68 18.62 13.13 -5.47
CA GLN A 68 18.64 11.75 -4.99
C GLN A 68 20.07 11.23 -4.95
N VAL A 69 20.66 11.00 -3.78
CA VAL A 69 22.05 10.56 -3.66
C VAL A 69 22.21 9.14 -3.15
N LEU A 70 23.20 8.44 -3.71
CA LEU A 70 23.64 7.11 -3.29
C LEU A 70 25.17 7.16 -3.04
N PRO A 71 25.67 6.95 -1.80
CA PRO A 71 24.92 6.68 -0.57
C PRO A 71 24.33 7.96 0.06
N SER A 72 23.29 7.81 0.87
CA SER A 72 22.74 8.91 1.69
C SER A 72 23.64 9.25 2.89
N VAL A 73 23.52 10.46 3.45
CA VAL A 73 24.23 10.84 4.68
C VAL A 73 23.86 9.91 5.83
N LYS A 74 22.58 9.51 5.90
CA LYS A 74 22.10 8.52 6.87
C LYS A 74 22.83 7.18 6.71
N THR A 75 23.03 6.70 5.49
CA THR A 75 23.77 5.45 5.23
C THR A 75 25.22 5.58 5.68
N ILE A 76 25.89 6.68 5.30
CA ILE A 76 27.29 6.93 5.67
C ILE A 76 27.45 6.98 7.19
N ASN A 77 26.57 7.69 7.91
CA ASN A 77 26.60 7.74 9.37
C ASN A 77 26.22 6.40 10.00
N GLY A 78 25.25 5.69 9.44
CA GLY A 78 24.77 4.41 9.96
C GLY A 78 25.83 3.31 9.89
N LEU A 79 26.66 3.30 8.84
CA LEU A 79 27.79 2.37 8.72
C LEU A 79 29.02 2.79 9.53
N ARG A 80 29.04 4.02 10.06
CA ARG A 80 30.09 4.51 10.98
C ARG A 80 29.71 4.41 12.45
N ALA A 81 28.42 4.53 12.78
CA ALA A 81 27.91 4.57 14.14
C ALA A 81 27.54 3.15 14.63
N GLY A 82 28.48 2.53 15.33
CA GLY A 82 28.40 1.20 15.93
C GLY A 82 29.83 0.69 16.15
N ASP A 83 30.03 -0.31 17.01
CA ASP A 83 31.33 -1.02 17.11
C ASP A 83 31.74 -1.52 15.71
N GLU A 84 32.53 -0.70 15.00
CA GLU A 84 33.16 -1.00 13.72
C GLU A 84 32.22 -1.63 12.66
N GLY A 85 30.96 -1.20 12.59
CA GLY A 85 30.00 -1.63 11.57
C GLY A 85 29.41 -3.03 11.77
N ASP A 86 29.41 -3.59 12.99
CA ASP A 86 28.72 -4.85 13.31
C ASP A 86 27.20 -4.73 13.10
N VAL A 87 26.70 -5.48 12.12
CA VAL A 87 25.27 -5.54 11.75
C VAL A 87 24.71 -6.95 11.91
N SER A 88 25.36 -7.78 12.73
CA SER A 88 24.99 -9.19 12.90
C SER A 88 23.56 -9.35 13.40
N ALA A 89 23.07 -8.42 14.23
CA ALA A 89 21.72 -8.45 14.77
C ALA A 89 20.64 -8.27 13.69
N GLN A 90 20.93 -7.51 12.64
CA GLN A 90 20.02 -7.20 11.53
C GLN A 90 19.92 -8.35 10.52
N PHE A 91 20.91 -9.26 10.48
CA PHE A 91 21.00 -10.35 9.51
C PHE A 91 21.13 -11.74 10.15
N LYS A 92 20.55 -11.93 11.35
CA LYS A 92 20.66 -13.20 12.12
C LYS A 92 20.23 -14.42 11.33
N THR A 93 19.16 -14.32 10.53
CA THR A 93 18.62 -15.46 9.77
C THR A 93 19.57 -15.88 8.65
N GLU A 94 20.14 -14.91 7.93
CA GLU A 94 21.10 -15.15 6.85
C GLU A 94 22.40 -15.72 7.42
N LEU A 95 22.88 -15.16 8.54
CA LEU A 95 24.09 -15.61 9.21
C LEU A 95 23.93 -17.02 9.77
N ALA A 96 22.77 -17.35 10.36
CA ALA A 96 22.47 -18.70 10.83
C ALA A 96 22.44 -19.73 9.69
N ALA A 97 21.91 -19.34 8.51
CA ALA A 97 21.89 -20.22 7.34
C ALA A 97 23.28 -20.51 6.76
N MET A 98 24.27 -19.66 7.03
CA MET A 98 25.66 -19.88 6.62
C MET A 98 26.46 -20.77 7.60
N GLY A 99 25.95 -21.00 8.81
CA GLY A 99 26.61 -21.83 9.82
C GLY A 99 27.81 -21.12 10.46
N SER A 100 28.98 -21.78 10.46
CA SER A 100 30.23 -21.24 10.99
C SER A 100 31.30 -21.14 9.89
N ILE A 101 32.24 -20.22 10.07
CA ILE A 101 33.37 -20.02 9.17
C ILE A 101 34.69 -20.31 9.90
N ALA A 102 35.67 -20.85 9.18
CA ALA A 102 36.96 -21.23 9.74
C ALA A 102 37.93 -20.05 9.92
N ALA A 103 37.80 -19.02 9.09
CA ALA A 103 38.66 -17.84 9.08
C ALA A 103 37.86 -16.60 8.65
N ALA A 104 38.37 -15.41 8.96
CA ALA A 104 37.77 -14.16 8.52
C ALA A 104 37.82 -14.05 6.98
N GLN A 105 36.72 -13.59 6.39
CA GLN A 105 36.60 -13.42 4.95
C GLN A 105 36.06 -12.04 4.63
N GLU A 106 36.61 -11.43 3.59
CA GLU A 106 36.17 -10.13 3.09
C GLU A 106 35.57 -10.30 1.70
N HIS A 107 34.42 -9.70 1.49
CA HIS A 107 33.68 -9.79 0.23
C HIS A 107 33.26 -8.40 -0.23
N LEU A 108 33.63 -8.06 -1.45
CA LEU A 108 33.19 -6.83 -2.09
C LEU A 108 31.75 -6.99 -2.57
N VAL A 109 30.93 -5.98 -2.30
CA VAL A 109 29.56 -5.87 -2.76
C VAL A 109 29.38 -4.56 -3.54
N CYS A 110 29.22 -4.67 -4.86
CA CYS A 110 28.98 -3.55 -5.75
C CYS A 110 27.48 -3.50 -6.08
N PHE A 111 26.78 -2.42 -5.70
CA PHE A 111 25.35 -2.26 -5.95
C PHE A 111 24.47 -3.48 -5.58
N GLY A 112 24.77 -4.12 -4.45
CA GLY A 112 24.07 -5.31 -3.95
C GLY A 112 24.44 -6.63 -4.63
N ARG A 113 25.55 -6.66 -5.39
CA ARG A 113 26.06 -7.83 -6.10
C ARG A 113 27.45 -8.18 -5.65
N THR A 114 27.77 -9.46 -5.69
CA THR A 114 29.07 -9.99 -5.30
C THR A 114 29.41 -11.20 -6.15
N ALA A 115 30.70 -11.46 -6.33
CA ALA A 115 31.21 -12.63 -7.03
C ALA A 115 30.92 -13.95 -6.28
N SER A 116 30.75 -13.87 -4.94
CA SER A 116 30.50 -15.03 -4.09
C SER A 116 29.04 -15.49 -4.20
N GLU A 117 28.80 -16.61 -4.88
CA GLU A 117 27.43 -17.16 -5.08
C GLU A 117 26.66 -17.37 -3.77
N PRO A 118 27.26 -17.95 -2.70
CA PRO A 118 26.57 -18.18 -1.43
C PRO A 118 26.09 -16.87 -0.77
N LEU A 119 26.80 -15.77 -0.99
CA LEU A 119 26.51 -14.48 -0.36
C LEU A 119 25.57 -13.59 -1.16
N ARG A 120 25.13 -14.00 -2.36
CA ARG A 120 24.26 -13.16 -3.21
C ARG A 120 22.98 -12.69 -2.50
N LYS A 121 22.36 -13.55 -1.69
CA LYS A 121 21.15 -13.19 -0.92
C LYS A 121 21.46 -12.17 0.18
N LEU A 122 22.56 -12.39 0.91
CA LEU A 122 23.01 -11.48 1.96
C LEU A 122 23.42 -10.13 1.38
N ALA A 123 24.23 -10.12 0.32
CA ALA A 123 24.68 -8.91 -0.37
C ALA A 123 23.52 -8.02 -0.83
N ARG A 124 22.45 -8.62 -1.37
CA ARG A 124 21.23 -7.88 -1.75
C ARG A 124 20.53 -7.26 -0.55
N LYS A 125 20.35 -8.01 0.53
CA LYS A 125 19.70 -7.52 1.76
C LYS A 125 20.54 -6.44 2.46
N VAL A 126 21.86 -6.61 2.50
CA VAL A 126 22.80 -5.62 3.05
C VAL A 126 22.70 -4.32 2.24
N PHE A 127 22.69 -4.38 0.91
CA PHE A 127 22.52 -3.20 0.07
C PHE A 127 21.14 -2.53 0.22
N GLN A 128 20.06 -3.30 0.42
CA GLN A 128 18.73 -2.74 0.71
C GLN A 128 18.72 -1.97 2.04
N GLN A 129 19.36 -2.51 3.07
CA GLN A 129 19.43 -1.88 4.38
C GLN A 129 20.41 -0.69 4.41
N PHE A 130 21.53 -0.81 3.69
CA PHE A 130 22.59 0.20 3.62
C PHE A 130 22.95 0.50 2.15
N PRO A 131 22.14 1.29 1.43
CA PRO A 131 22.39 1.57 0.02
C PRO A 131 23.67 2.37 -0.16
N ALA A 132 24.71 1.74 -0.73
CA ALA A 132 25.96 2.38 -1.12
C ALA A 132 26.56 1.73 -2.39
N PRO A 133 27.29 2.47 -3.23
CA PRO A 133 27.85 1.96 -4.48
C PRO A 133 28.80 0.76 -4.27
N VAL A 134 29.65 0.87 -3.25
CA VAL A 134 30.63 -0.17 -2.89
C VAL A 134 30.57 -0.40 -1.38
N LEU A 135 30.26 -1.63 -1.00
CA LEU A 135 30.25 -2.11 0.38
C LEU A 135 31.30 -3.21 0.54
N LYS A 136 31.94 -3.24 1.69
CA LYS A 136 32.80 -4.34 2.12
C LYS A 136 32.10 -5.11 3.22
N LEU A 137 31.92 -6.42 3.01
CA LEU A 137 31.37 -7.34 4.01
C LEU A 137 32.53 -8.12 4.61
N THR A 138 32.78 -7.93 5.90
CA THR A 138 33.76 -8.69 6.66
C THR A 138 33.04 -9.68 7.55
N LEU A 139 33.17 -10.96 7.25
CA LEU A 139 32.61 -12.07 8.01
C LEU A 139 33.69 -12.64 8.92
N GLU A 140 33.45 -12.67 10.24
CA GLU A 140 34.41 -13.16 11.23
C GLU A 140 33.83 -14.29 12.08
N PRO A 141 34.64 -15.30 12.45
CA PRO A 141 34.20 -16.34 13.38
C PRO A 141 33.85 -15.71 14.74
N ALA A 142 32.64 -15.96 15.25
CA ALA A 142 32.18 -15.46 16.54
C ALA A 142 31.47 -16.57 17.33
N GLY A 143 32.24 -17.33 18.12
CA GLY A 143 31.72 -18.47 18.88
C GLY A 143 31.14 -19.55 17.96
N SER A 144 29.85 -19.84 18.09
CA SER A 144 29.12 -20.79 17.23
C SER A 144 28.51 -20.16 15.97
N GLY A 145 28.68 -18.85 15.75
CA GLY A 145 28.11 -18.11 14.63
C GLY A 145 29.11 -17.22 13.91
N ILE A 146 28.59 -16.27 13.15
CA ILE A 146 29.36 -15.37 12.31
C ILE A 146 29.04 -13.93 12.73
N ARG A 147 30.09 -13.15 12.97
CA ARG A 147 29.97 -11.68 13.08
C ARG A 147 30.07 -11.08 11.68
N LEU A 148 29.09 -10.28 11.30
CA LEU A 148 29.08 -9.55 10.03
C LEU A 148 29.33 -8.08 10.29
N ARG A 149 30.43 -7.57 9.74
CA ARG A 149 30.73 -6.15 9.68
C ARG A 149 30.53 -5.62 8.27
N VAL A 150 29.92 -4.45 8.14
CA VAL A 150 29.69 -3.78 6.86
C VAL A 150 30.26 -2.38 6.92
N SER A 151 31.08 -2.04 5.92
CA SER A 151 31.60 -0.69 5.74
C SER A 151 31.45 -0.21 4.30
N CYS A 152 31.40 1.11 4.11
CA CYS A 152 31.59 1.69 2.78
C CYS A 152 33.05 1.49 2.35
N HIS A 153 33.26 1.20 1.08
CA HIS A 153 34.59 1.14 0.48
C HIS A 153 34.74 2.23 -0.58
N SER A 154 35.91 2.84 -0.69
CA SER A 154 36.14 3.80 -1.78
C SER A 154 36.22 3.12 -3.16
N TYR A 155 35.73 3.79 -4.21
CA TYR A 155 35.98 3.39 -5.60
C TYR A 155 37.46 3.50 -5.98
N SER A 156 38.17 4.49 -5.42
CA SER A 156 39.57 4.78 -5.77
C SER A 156 40.55 3.66 -5.40
N SER A 157 40.15 2.76 -4.51
CA SER A 157 40.94 1.61 -4.05
C SER A 157 40.64 0.31 -4.83
N LEU A 158 39.74 0.33 -5.81
CA LEU A 158 39.44 -0.84 -6.63
C LEU A 158 40.47 -0.98 -7.76
N GLU A 159 41.09 -2.15 -7.88
CA GLU A 159 42.13 -2.42 -8.87
C GLU A 159 41.80 -3.61 -9.77
N GLY A 160 42.33 -3.59 -11.01
CA GLY A 160 42.21 -4.67 -11.99
C GLY A 160 40.78 -5.20 -12.14
N ARG A 161 40.59 -6.47 -11.77
CA ARG A 161 39.32 -7.21 -11.91
C ARG A 161 38.18 -6.63 -11.06
N GLU A 162 38.47 -6.01 -9.92
CA GLU A 162 37.43 -5.40 -9.07
C GLU A 162 36.84 -4.16 -9.73
N ARG A 163 37.68 -3.38 -10.43
CA ARG A 163 37.25 -2.19 -11.18
C ARG A 163 36.43 -2.58 -12.40
N GLU A 164 36.81 -3.65 -13.11
CA GLU A 164 36.02 -4.22 -14.21
C GLU A 164 34.65 -4.73 -13.72
N GLN A 165 34.63 -5.46 -12.60
CA GLN A 165 33.40 -5.96 -12.00
C GLN A 165 32.51 -4.81 -11.51
N PHE A 166 33.08 -3.80 -10.86
CA PHE A 166 32.35 -2.61 -10.44
C PHE A 166 31.73 -1.89 -11.64
N LEU A 167 32.48 -1.71 -12.74
CA LEU A 167 31.96 -1.08 -13.94
C LEU A 167 30.81 -1.90 -14.53
N ALA A 168 30.96 -3.22 -14.64
CA ALA A 168 29.90 -4.11 -15.10
C ALA A 168 28.65 -4.01 -14.21
N ASP A 169 28.82 -4.02 -12.89
CA ASP A 169 27.73 -3.90 -11.91
C ASP A 169 27.15 -2.49 -11.86
N LEU A 170 27.93 -1.44 -12.10
CA LEU A 170 27.46 -0.06 -12.26
C LEU A 170 26.59 0.03 -13.50
N TRP A 171 27.03 -0.54 -14.63
CA TRP A 171 26.25 -0.53 -15.85
C TRP A 171 25.00 -1.35 -15.74
N GLU A 172 25.09 -2.52 -15.12
CA GLU A 172 23.91 -3.34 -14.90
C GLU A 172 23.01 -2.74 -13.82
N PHE A 173 23.55 -2.10 -12.79
CA PHE A 173 22.78 -1.32 -11.83
C PHE A 173 22.12 -0.16 -12.53
N MET A 174 22.81 0.59 -13.38
CA MET A 174 22.23 1.67 -14.15
C MET A 174 21.19 1.10 -15.09
N GLN A 175 21.47 0.10 -15.91
CA GLN A 175 20.52 -0.53 -16.83
C GLN A 175 19.34 -1.22 -16.13
N ASN A 176 19.49 -1.76 -14.92
CA ASN A 176 18.43 -2.43 -14.17
C ASN A 176 17.65 -1.47 -13.25
N SER A 177 18.32 -0.46 -12.68
CA SER A 177 17.69 0.78 -12.17
C SER A 177 16.97 1.52 -13.29
N TRP A 178 17.44 1.37 -14.54
CA TRP A 178 16.85 1.86 -15.79
C TRP A 178 15.90 0.81 -16.40
N ARG A 179 15.83 -0.43 -15.88
CA ARG A 179 14.75 -1.42 -16.13
C ARG A 179 13.70 -1.40 -15.02
N ILE A 180 13.73 -0.38 -14.16
CA ILE A 180 12.52 0.31 -13.68
C ILE A 180 12.17 1.45 -14.68
N GLY A 181 12.29 1.16 -15.97
CA GLY A 181 12.12 2.17 -17.02
C GLY A 181 12.52 1.72 -18.42
N GLY A 182 12.26 0.46 -18.80
CA GLY A 182 12.45 0.04 -20.19
C GLY A 182 11.56 0.89 -21.09
N LYS A 183 12.12 1.91 -21.78
CA LYS A 183 11.41 2.90 -22.62
C LYS A 183 9.94 3.08 -22.22
N ARG A 184 9.64 3.24 -20.92
CA ARG A 184 8.31 3.66 -20.50
C ARG A 184 8.20 5.08 -21.00
N LYS A 185 7.13 5.40 -21.73
CA LYS A 185 6.77 6.79 -21.99
C LYS A 185 6.98 7.53 -20.66
N ARG A 186 7.66 8.68 -20.66
CA ARG A 186 7.79 9.50 -19.43
C ARG A 186 6.36 9.91 -19.05
N LEU A 187 5.72 9.09 -18.24
CA LEU A 187 4.45 9.40 -17.61
C LEU A 187 4.74 10.48 -16.56
N ARG A 188 3.74 11.31 -16.30
CA ARG A 188 3.88 12.57 -15.55
C ARG A 188 3.96 12.33 -14.04
N TRP A 189 3.36 11.24 -13.56
CA TRP A 189 3.26 10.91 -12.14
C TRP A 189 3.57 9.44 -11.88
N ASP A 190 4.01 9.13 -10.67
CA ASP A 190 4.24 7.78 -10.18
C ASP A 190 3.19 7.39 -9.12
N MET A 191 2.64 6.19 -9.19
CA MET A 191 1.61 5.70 -8.28
C MET A 191 1.95 4.31 -7.75
N ALA A 192 1.85 4.13 -6.43
CA ALA A 192 1.85 2.81 -5.82
C ALA A 192 0.42 2.27 -5.75
N ILE A 193 0.18 1.06 -6.26
CA ILE A 193 -1.05 0.30 -5.99
C ILE A 193 -0.71 -0.75 -4.92
N LEU A 194 -1.15 -0.55 -3.68
CA LEU A 194 -0.93 -1.53 -2.61
C LEU A 194 -1.79 -2.77 -2.87
N VAL A 195 -1.14 -3.94 -2.94
CA VAL A 195 -1.78 -5.24 -3.09
C VAL A 195 -1.19 -6.25 -2.11
N ASN A 196 -1.97 -7.27 -1.75
CA ASN A 196 -1.49 -8.37 -0.92
C ASN A 196 -1.69 -9.71 -1.64
N SER A 197 -0.58 -10.34 -2.05
CA SER A 197 -0.62 -11.60 -2.79
C SER A 197 -1.12 -12.79 -1.99
N GLN A 198 -1.11 -12.68 -0.65
CA GLN A 198 -1.53 -13.72 0.30
C GLN A 198 -2.98 -13.54 0.76
N GLU A 199 -3.62 -12.44 0.39
CA GLU A 199 -5.01 -12.18 0.73
C GLU A 199 -5.94 -13.12 -0.05
N LYS A 200 -6.80 -13.84 0.67
CA LYS A 200 -7.70 -14.83 0.07
C LYS A 200 -8.84 -14.23 -0.73
N VAL A 201 -9.35 -13.08 -0.27
CA VAL A 201 -10.48 -12.37 -0.88
C VAL A 201 -10.06 -10.91 -1.06
N PRO A 202 -9.16 -10.62 -2.02
CA PRO A 202 -8.70 -9.27 -2.24
C PRO A 202 -9.83 -8.41 -2.82
N PRO A 203 -9.81 -7.10 -2.59
CA PRO A 203 -10.75 -6.15 -3.18
C PRO A 203 -10.75 -6.15 -4.72
N SER A 204 -9.65 -6.56 -5.35
CA SER A 204 -9.53 -6.65 -6.80
C SER A 204 -8.72 -7.86 -7.23
N SER A 205 -9.20 -8.54 -8.27
CA SER A 205 -8.52 -9.62 -8.95
C SER A 205 -7.24 -9.15 -9.65
N ARG A 206 -6.33 -10.08 -9.94
CA ARG A 206 -5.08 -9.78 -10.65
C ARG A 206 -5.36 -9.16 -12.03
N GLU A 207 -6.42 -9.60 -12.69
CA GLU A 207 -6.90 -9.07 -13.96
C GLU A 207 -7.41 -7.62 -13.83
N ALA A 208 -8.08 -7.29 -12.73
CA ALA A 208 -8.52 -5.93 -12.43
C ALA A 208 -7.31 -5.02 -12.13
N ILE A 209 -6.34 -5.48 -11.34
CA ILE A 209 -5.08 -4.75 -11.09
C ILE A 209 -4.33 -4.46 -12.39
N SER A 210 -4.22 -5.44 -13.30
CA SER A 210 -3.61 -5.22 -14.62
C SER A 210 -4.34 -4.17 -15.46
N ARG A 211 -5.68 -4.08 -15.34
CA ARG A 211 -6.48 -3.05 -16.02
C ARG A 211 -6.31 -1.67 -15.41
N PHE A 212 -6.21 -1.56 -14.09
CA PHE A 212 -5.84 -0.31 -13.43
C PHE A 212 -4.50 0.22 -13.94
N VAL A 213 -3.47 -0.63 -14.03
CA VAL A 213 -2.15 -0.23 -14.56
C VAL A 213 -2.24 0.26 -16.01
N LYS A 214 -3.00 -0.43 -16.87
CA LYS A 214 -3.21 -0.01 -18.27
C LYS A 214 -4.01 1.29 -18.39
N ALA A 215 -4.99 1.51 -17.54
CA ALA A 215 -5.77 2.74 -17.49
C ALA A 215 -4.92 3.91 -16.97
N ALA A 216 -4.09 3.67 -15.95
CA ALA A 216 -3.16 4.66 -15.40
C ALA A 216 -2.20 5.17 -16.47
N GLU A 217 -1.64 4.27 -17.30
CA GLU A 217 -0.74 4.66 -18.39
C GLU A 217 -1.40 5.64 -19.38
N LYS A 218 -2.69 5.44 -19.70
CA LYS A 218 -3.46 6.34 -20.57
C LYS A 218 -3.69 7.72 -19.95
N HIS A 219 -3.68 7.80 -18.62
CA HIS A 219 -3.82 9.04 -17.84
C HIS A 219 -2.46 9.66 -17.45
N GLY A 220 -1.35 9.18 -18.02
CA GLY A 220 -0.05 9.74 -17.72
C GLY A 220 0.50 9.34 -16.34
N ILE A 221 0.04 8.23 -15.77
CA ILE A 221 0.42 7.75 -14.43
C ILE A 221 1.16 6.42 -14.57
N ASN A 222 2.40 6.35 -14.07
CA ASN A 222 3.15 5.12 -13.92
C ASN A 222 2.69 4.40 -12.65
N ALA A 223 1.70 3.51 -12.77
CA ALA A 223 1.17 2.75 -11.64
C ALA A 223 1.89 1.41 -11.47
N GLU A 224 2.32 1.12 -10.25
CA GLU A 224 3.06 -0.10 -9.89
C GLU A 224 2.35 -0.86 -8.77
N PRO A 225 1.91 -2.10 -9.01
CA PRO A 225 1.35 -2.94 -7.96
C PRO A 225 2.47 -3.47 -7.05
N LEU A 226 2.36 -3.20 -5.75
CA LEU A 226 3.39 -3.44 -4.75
C LEU A 226 2.81 -4.03 -3.47
N GLU A 227 3.53 -4.97 -2.87
CA GLU A 227 3.32 -5.39 -1.49
C GLU A 227 3.91 -4.37 -0.51
N ILE A 228 3.40 -4.35 0.72
CA ILE A 228 3.90 -3.45 1.78
C ILE A 228 5.42 -3.57 1.99
N SER A 229 5.98 -4.77 1.84
CA SER A 229 7.41 -5.06 1.99
C SER A 229 8.28 -4.42 0.90
N GLN A 230 7.69 -4.08 -0.25
CA GLN A 230 8.36 -3.47 -1.40
C GLN A 230 8.30 -1.95 -1.35
N ILE A 231 7.46 -1.38 -0.48
CA ILE A 231 7.33 0.07 -0.30
C ILE A 231 8.35 0.54 0.74
N GLU A 232 9.59 0.78 0.29
CA GLU A 232 10.67 1.31 1.15
C GLU A 232 10.35 2.72 1.67
N ASN A 233 9.95 3.61 0.74
CA ASN A 233 9.56 4.98 1.04
C ASN A 233 8.39 5.42 0.17
N ILE A 234 7.23 5.57 0.79
CA ILE A 234 6.00 6.00 0.11
C ILE A 234 6.14 7.39 -0.52
N ALA A 235 7.07 8.24 -0.05
CA ALA A 235 7.32 9.57 -0.61
C ALA A 235 7.93 9.56 -2.03
N TYR A 236 8.30 8.40 -2.56
CA TYR A 236 8.74 8.27 -3.96
C TYR A 236 7.59 8.29 -4.97
N TYR A 237 6.35 8.14 -4.49
CA TYR A 237 5.15 8.16 -5.33
C TYR A 237 4.41 9.48 -5.16
N ASP A 238 3.65 9.87 -6.18
CA ASP A 238 2.74 11.01 -6.14
C ASP A 238 1.34 10.60 -5.65
N ALA A 239 0.99 9.32 -5.82
CA ALA A 239 -0.29 8.75 -5.41
C ALA A 239 -0.16 7.35 -4.79
N LEU A 240 -1.09 7.04 -3.89
CA LEU A 240 -1.29 5.71 -3.31
C LEU A 240 -2.72 5.24 -3.61
N PHE A 241 -2.85 4.09 -4.26
CA PHE A 241 -4.12 3.39 -4.44
C PHE A 241 -4.14 2.09 -3.65
N ILE A 242 -5.01 1.95 -2.66
CA ILE A 242 -5.08 0.77 -1.79
C ILE A 242 -6.04 -0.25 -2.37
N ARG A 243 -5.55 -1.44 -2.73
CA ARG A 243 -6.36 -2.61 -3.15
C ARG A 243 -6.03 -3.83 -2.29
N GLU A 244 -5.90 -3.59 -0.99
CA GLU A 244 -5.80 -4.56 0.09
C GLU A 244 -6.82 -4.17 1.17
N THR A 245 -7.47 -5.14 1.81
CA THR A 245 -8.49 -4.85 2.83
C THR A 245 -7.98 -3.89 3.90
N THR A 246 -8.78 -2.86 4.16
CA THR A 246 -8.49 -1.82 5.13
C THR A 246 -9.02 -2.16 6.52
N ALA A 247 -8.30 -1.71 7.54
CA ALA A 247 -8.72 -1.79 8.94
C ALA A 247 -7.94 -0.76 9.77
N ILE A 248 -8.52 -0.32 10.90
CA ILE A 248 -7.97 0.75 11.74
C ILE A 248 -6.63 0.32 12.36
N ASP A 249 -6.57 -0.87 12.98
CA ASP A 249 -5.30 -1.44 13.46
C ASP A 249 -4.64 -2.33 12.39
N HIS A 250 -4.28 -1.72 11.26
CA HIS A 250 -3.64 -2.43 10.16
C HIS A 250 -2.59 -1.57 9.45
N HIS A 251 -1.67 -2.20 8.70
CA HIS A 251 -0.64 -1.45 7.97
C HIS A 251 -1.22 -0.59 6.85
N THR A 252 -2.39 -0.95 6.31
CA THR A 252 -3.11 -0.17 5.29
C THR A 252 -3.45 1.23 5.82
N TYR A 253 -4.03 1.33 7.02
CA TYR A 253 -4.31 2.62 7.68
C TYR A 253 -3.04 3.42 7.99
N ARG A 254 -2.00 2.77 8.52
CA ARG A 254 -0.70 3.42 8.81
C ARG A 254 -0.02 3.94 7.55
N LEU A 255 -0.08 3.19 6.45
CA LEU A 255 0.48 3.59 5.16
C LEU A 255 -0.31 4.75 4.55
N ALA A 256 -1.65 4.67 4.55
CA ALA A 256 -2.51 5.76 4.10
C ALA A 256 -2.20 7.06 4.85
N SER A 257 -2.09 6.98 6.18
CA SER A 257 -1.79 8.13 7.05
C SER A 257 -0.43 8.73 6.72
N LYS A 258 0.58 7.88 6.52
CA LYS A 258 1.93 8.32 6.13
C LYS A 258 1.94 8.95 4.74
N ALA A 259 1.18 8.40 3.78
CA ALA A 259 1.09 8.91 2.42
C ALA A 259 0.41 10.29 2.40
N GLU A 260 -0.71 10.45 3.11
CA GLU A 260 -1.43 11.72 3.23
C GLU A 260 -0.56 12.80 3.89
N GLN A 261 0.14 12.48 4.98
CA GLN A 261 1.09 13.39 5.63
C GLN A 261 2.24 13.83 4.72
N LYS A 262 2.60 13.01 3.72
CA LYS A 262 3.62 13.33 2.70
C LYS A 262 3.04 14.05 1.48
N GLY A 263 1.74 14.37 1.51
CA GLY A 263 1.05 15.13 0.48
C GLY A 263 0.73 14.32 -0.78
N LEU A 264 0.69 12.99 -0.69
CA LEU A 264 0.27 12.14 -1.82
C LEU A 264 -1.24 12.25 -2.03
N VAL A 265 -1.68 11.98 -3.26
CA VAL A 265 -3.08 11.67 -3.53
C VAL A 265 -3.36 10.24 -3.06
N VAL A 266 -4.18 10.08 -2.03
CA VAL A 266 -4.48 8.78 -1.44
C VAL A 266 -5.94 8.40 -1.68
N ILE A 267 -6.14 7.17 -2.18
CA ILE A 267 -7.43 6.48 -2.15
C ILE A 267 -7.09 5.04 -1.75
N ASP A 268 -7.54 4.48 -0.64
CA ASP A 268 -8.51 5.03 0.30
C ASP A 268 -7.79 5.86 1.37
N ASP A 269 -8.29 7.08 1.63
CA ASP A 269 -7.66 8.00 2.57
C ASP A 269 -7.92 7.59 4.04
N PRO A 270 -7.08 8.03 4.99
CA PRO A 270 -7.18 7.62 6.39
C PRO A 270 -8.53 7.96 7.04
N VAL A 271 -9.13 9.09 6.67
CA VAL A 271 -10.41 9.53 7.22
C VAL A 271 -11.53 8.61 6.73
N SER A 272 -11.52 8.27 5.44
CA SER A 272 -12.44 7.28 4.87
C SER A 272 -12.32 5.92 5.55
N ILE A 273 -11.10 5.38 5.72
CA ILE A 273 -10.86 4.10 6.39
C ILE A 273 -11.44 4.12 7.82
N LEU A 274 -11.11 5.16 8.59
CA LEU A 274 -11.56 5.29 9.98
C LEU A 274 -13.09 5.35 10.09
N ARG A 275 -13.74 6.12 9.20
CA ARG A 275 -15.19 6.30 9.19
C ARG A 275 -15.93 5.04 8.75
N CYS A 276 -15.46 4.37 7.69
CA CYS A 276 -16.12 3.19 7.13
C CYS A 276 -15.94 1.95 8.02
N CYS A 277 -14.76 1.77 8.63
CA CYS A 277 -14.50 0.63 9.52
C CYS A 277 -15.26 0.71 10.86
N ASN A 278 -15.74 1.90 11.24
CA ASN A 278 -16.47 2.12 12.48
C ASN A 278 -17.99 2.12 12.24
N LYS A 279 -18.64 0.97 12.46
CA LYS A 279 -20.09 0.83 12.25
C LYS A 279 -20.94 1.68 13.19
N VAL A 280 -20.44 1.97 14.39
CA VAL A 280 -21.14 2.86 15.36
C VAL A 280 -21.15 4.29 14.81
N TYR A 281 -20.00 4.76 14.33
CA TYR A 281 -19.89 6.07 13.68
C TYR A 281 -20.82 6.15 12.45
N LEU A 282 -20.79 5.15 11.57
CA LEU A 282 -21.66 5.13 10.38
C LEU A 282 -23.13 5.21 10.74
N HIS A 283 -23.57 4.42 11.73
CA HIS A 283 -24.95 4.41 12.20
C HIS A 283 -25.38 5.80 12.70
N ASP A 284 -24.59 6.40 13.59
CA ASP A 284 -24.90 7.71 14.15
C ASP A 284 -24.93 8.77 13.05
N ALA A 285 -23.96 8.73 12.14
CA ALA A 285 -23.89 9.65 11.01
C ALA A 285 -25.10 9.52 10.06
N PHE A 286 -25.56 8.29 9.79
CA PHE A 286 -26.77 8.05 9.00
C PHE A 286 -28.02 8.60 9.69
N SER A 287 -28.14 8.38 10.99
CA SER A 287 -29.26 8.91 11.79
C SER A 287 -29.30 10.44 11.76
N TYR A 288 -28.19 11.10 12.07
CA TYR A 288 -28.10 12.57 12.09
C TYR A 288 -28.37 13.21 10.72
N GLN A 289 -27.88 12.59 9.66
CA GLN A 289 -28.02 13.10 8.29
C GLN A 289 -29.27 12.58 7.57
N LYS A 290 -30.11 11.80 8.27
CA LYS A 290 -31.35 11.21 7.74
C LYS A 290 -31.10 10.36 6.48
N VAL A 291 -30.01 9.61 6.44
CA VAL A 291 -29.81 8.55 5.43
C VAL A 291 -30.82 7.45 5.74
N PRO A 292 -31.55 6.94 4.75
CA PRO A 292 -32.48 5.86 5.01
C PRO A 292 -31.66 4.59 5.31
N SER A 293 -31.69 4.14 6.55
CA SER A 293 -30.99 2.95 7.04
C SER A 293 -31.91 2.13 7.93
N LEU A 294 -31.55 0.87 8.18
CA LEU A 294 -32.28 0.03 9.12
C LEU A 294 -32.14 0.55 10.55
N LYS A 295 -33.23 0.44 11.33
CA LYS A 295 -33.20 0.80 12.74
C LYS A 295 -32.11 -0.03 13.44
N THR A 296 -31.26 0.65 14.19
CA THR A 296 -30.11 0.04 14.87
C THR A 296 -29.97 0.65 16.25
N LEU A 297 -29.61 -0.16 17.25
CA LEU A 297 -29.31 0.23 18.61
C LEU A 297 -27.93 -0.30 19.00
N VAL A 298 -27.23 0.41 19.88
CA VAL A 298 -25.95 -0.03 20.43
C VAL A 298 -26.17 -0.43 21.89
N VAL A 299 -25.61 -1.57 22.29
CA VAL A 299 -25.64 -2.07 23.66
C VAL A 299 -24.23 -2.40 24.13
N ASP A 300 -23.99 -2.26 25.43
CA ASP A 300 -22.72 -2.51 26.13
C ASP A 300 -22.83 -3.66 27.16
N ASP A 301 -24.02 -4.20 27.38
CA ASP A 301 -24.27 -5.32 28.28
C ASP A 301 -25.28 -6.34 27.72
N ALA A 302 -25.32 -7.52 28.35
CA ALA A 302 -26.29 -8.59 28.09
C ALA A 302 -27.30 -8.76 29.24
N GLY A 303 -27.53 -7.69 30.01
CA GLY A 303 -28.45 -7.67 31.14
C GLY A 303 -29.93 -7.62 30.71
N GLU A 304 -30.81 -7.99 31.63
CA GLU A 304 -32.25 -8.14 31.38
C GLU A 304 -32.89 -6.89 30.74
N ARG A 305 -32.51 -5.70 31.23
CA ARG A 305 -33.00 -4.42 30.70
C ARG A 305 -32.62 -4.20 29.23
N SER A 306 -31.37 -4.48 28.87
CA SER A 306 -30.87 -4.32 27.50
C SER A 306 -31.55 -5.30 26.56
N VAL A 307 -31.72 -6.55 27.00
CA VAL A 307 -32.42 -7.60 26.25
C VAL A 307 -33.89 -7.21 26.00
N GLU A 308 -34.62 -6.80 27.04
CA GLU A 308 -36.01 -6.34 26.91
C GLU A 308 -36.14 -5.13 25.97
N MET A 309 -35.20 -4.17 26.06
CA MET A 309 -35.18 -3.01 25.16
C MET A 309 -35.03 -3.45 23.69
N LEU A 310 -34.12 -4.38 23.41
CA LEU A 310 -33.91 -4.90 22.06
C LEU A 310 -35.13 -5.66 21.53
N GLU A 311 -35.75 -6.49 22.37
CA GLU A 311 -36.98 -7.22 22.01
C GLU A 311 -38.13 -6.28 21.68
N GLN A 312 -38.36 -5.26 22.50
CA GLN A 312 -39.40 -4.26 22.27
C GLN A 312 -39.11 -3.43 21.00
N ALA A 313 -37.83 -3.19 20.70
CA ALA A 313 -37.43 -2.36 19.58
C ALA A 313 -37.51 -3.05 18.21
N PHE A 314 -37.24 -4.36 18.14
CA PHE A 314 -37.03 -5.10 16.89
C PHE A 314 -37.88 -6.37 16.73
N GLY A 315 -38.31 -6.99 17.84
CA GLY A 315 -38.81 -8.36 17.81
C GLY A 315 -37.75 -9.36 17.30
N TYR A 316 -38.22 -10.49 16.76
CA TYR A 316 -37.37 -11.53 16.20
C TYR A 316 -37.77 -11.88 14.75
N PRO A 317 -36.79 -12.24 13.89
CA PRO A 317 -35.35 -12.27 14.16
C PRO A 317 -34.73 -10.86 14.15
N LEU A 318 -33.59 -10.67 14.83
CA LEU A 318 -32.78 -9.46 14.74
C LEU A 318 -31.31 -9.80 14.42
N VAL A 319 -30.53 -8.81 14.00
CA VAL A 319 -29.13 -9.00 13.59
C VAL A 319 -28.20 -8.33 14.60
N LEU A 320 -27.25 -9.08 15.16
CA LEU A 320 -26.16 -8.58 15.98
C LEU A 320 -24.90 -8.40 15.13
N LYS A 321 -24.19 -7.29 15.30
CA LYS A 321 -22.97 -6.93 14.57
C LYS A 321 -21.89 -6.42 15.51
N MET A 322 -20.65 -6.83 15.26
CA MET A 322 -19.47 -6.23 15.88
C MET A 322 -19.22 -4.80 15.33
N PRO A 323 -18.80 -3.84 16.18
CA PRO A 323 -18.47 -2.47 15.77
C PRO A 323 -17.41 -2.40 14.68
N GLU A 324 -16.41 -3.26 14.78
CA GLU A 324 -15.32 -3.42 13.81
C GLU A 324 -15.42 -4.81 13.16
N GLY A 325 -15.20 -4.86 11.83
CA GLY A 325 -15.18 -6.10 11.08
C GLY A 325 -15.53 -5.92 9.61
N SER A 326 -14.96 -6.77 8.75
CA SER A 326 -15.18 -6.78 7.30
C SER A 326 -15.70 -8.16 6.83
N PHE A 327 -16.28 -8.20 5.62
CA PHE A 327 -16.74 -9.45 4.96
C PHE A 327 -17.74 -10.30 5.77
N SER A 328 -18.71 -9.66 6.44
CA SER A 328 -19.75 -10.32 7.25
C SER A 328 -19.20 -11.14 8.44
N ARG A 329 -17.91 -11.06 8.76
CA ARG A 329 -17.36 -11.64 9.97
C ARG A 329 -17.83 -10.82 11.16
N GLY A 330 -18.51 -11.48 12.10
CA GLY A 330 -19.09 -10.81 13.27
C GLY A 330 -20.53 -10.33 13.06
N VAL A 331 -21.27 -10.86 12.08
CA VAL A 331 -22.70 -10.56 11.84
C VAL A 331 -23.54 -11.82 12.11
N PHE A 332 -24.44 -11.78 13.08
CA PHE A 332 -25.21 -12.93 13.56
C PHE A 332 -26.71 -12.65 13.53
N LYS A 333 -27.50 -13.58 13.00
CA LYS A 333 -28.96 -13.52 13.04
C LYS A 333 -29.46 -14.33 14.23
N VAL A 334 -30.10 -13.67 15.19
CA VAL A 334 -30.70 -14.32 16.37
C VAL A 334 -32.21 -14.43 16.19
N LYS A 335 -32.77 -15.59 16.58
CA LYS A 335 -34.17 -15.94 16.30
C LYS A 335 -35.09 -15.93 17.51
N ASP A 336 -34.51 -15.90 18.70
CA ASP A 336 -35.22 -15.95 19.98
C ASP A 336 -34.35 -15.36 21.09
N ARG A 337 -34.94 -15.20 22.28
CA ARG A 337 -34.30 -14.59 23.46
C ARG A 337 -33.09 -15.34 23.94
N GLY A 338 -33.14 -16.68 23.96
CA GLY A 338 -31.99 -17.49 24.37
C GLY A 338 -30.78 -17.22 23.48
N GLN A 339 -31.00 -17.26 22.16
CA GLN A 339 -29.94 -16.94 21.19
C GLN A 339 -29.43 -15.51 21.29
N LEU A 340 -30.31 -14.54 21.60
CA LEU A 340 -29.92 -13.14 21.80
C LEU A 340 -28.96 -13.00 23.00
N VAL A 341 -29.33 -13.56 24.16
CA VAL A 341 -28.52 -13.51 25.38
C VAL A 341 -27.17 -14.21 25.16
N ASP A 342 -27.20 -15.44 24.66
CA ASP A 342 -25.99 -16.24 24.44
C ASP A 342 -25.02 -15.51 23.50
N LYS A 343 -25.53 -14.95 22.38
CA LYS A 343 -24.69 -14.25 21.41
C LYS A 343 -24.21 -12.89 21.90
N LEU A 344 -25.02 -12.14 22.65
CA LEU A 344 -24.56 -10.89 23.27
C LEU A 344 -23.40 -11.16 24.24
N GLN A 345 -23.52 -12.19 25.09
CA GLN A 345 -22.45 -12.57 26.02
C GLN A 345 -21.17 -12.98 25.29
N GLU A 346 -21.28 -13.76 24.21
CA GLU A 346 -20.13 -14.15 23.39
C GLU A 346 -19.44 -12.93 22.75
N LEU A 347 -20.21 -12.00 22.17
CA LEU A 347 -19.65 -10.84 21.48
C LEU A 347 -19.06 -9.82 22.43
N LEU A 348 -19.68 -9.62 23.60
CA LEU A 348 -19.21 -8.69 24.62
C LEU A 348 -17.94 -9.17 25.35
N GLN A 349 -17.55 -10.44 25.21
CA GLN A 349 -16.22 -10.90 25.63
C GLN A 349 -15.10 -10.38 24.73
N GLN A 350 -15.42 -10.00 23.49
CA GLN A 350 -14.45 -9.60 22.46
C GLN A 350 -14.52 -8.09 22.14
N SER A 351 -15.63 -7.43 22.46
CA SER A 351 -15.88 -6.01 22.21
C SER A 351 -16.64 -5.38 23.36
N ALA A 352 -16.37 -4.11 23.67
CA ALA A 352 -17.13 -3.36 24.67
C ALA A 352 -18.55 -3.00 24.20
N LEU A 353 -18.80 -3.03 22.89
CA LEU A 353 -20.08 -2.63 22.29
C LEU A 353 -20.54 -3.68 21.27
N VAL A 354 -21.86 -3.83 21.11
CA VAL A 354 -22.50 -4.62 20.06
C VAL A 354 -23.62 -3.81 19.43
N LEU A 355 -23.73 -3.85 18.10
CA LEU A 355 -24.84 -3.25 17.38
C LEU A 355 -25.95 -4.29 17.16
N ALA A 356 -27.17 -3.95 17.51
CA ALA A 356 -28.37 -4.71 17.20
C ALA A 356 -29.19 -3.97 16.14
N GLN A 357 -29.48 -4.63 15.03
CA GLN A 357 -30.13 -4.05 13.86
C GLN A 357 -31.36 -4.86 13.46
N GLU A 358 -32.39 -4.16 12.98
CA GLU A 358 -33.58 -4.75 12.38
C GLU A 358 -33.21 -5.74 11.26
N TYR A 359 -33.90 -6.88 11.21
CA TYR A 359 -33.71 -7.84 10.14
C TYR A 359 -34.63 -7.52 8.95
N LEU A 360 -34.05 -7.19 7.81
CA LEU A 360 -34.76 -7.01 6.55
C LEU A 360 -34.32 -8.06 5.53
N PHE A 361 -35.25 -8.88 5.05
CA PHE A 361 -35.00 -9.86 4.00
C PHE A 361 -35.27 -9.26 2.61
N THR A 362 -34.36 -9.54 1.68
CA THR A 362 -34.46 -9.19 0.26
C THR A 362 -33.82 -10.32 -0.54
N ASP A 363 -34.28 -10.55 -1.77
CA ASP A 363 -33.73 -11.59 -2.65
C ASP A 363 -32.30 -11.27 -3.12
N TYR A 364 -31.95 -9.98 -3.09
CA TYR A 364 -30.64 -9.45 -3.45
C TYR A 364 -30.36 -8.15 -2.70
N ASP A 365 -29.09 -7.79 -2.64
CA ASP A 365 -28.62 -6.49 -2.17
C ASP A 365 -27.94 -5.73 -3.31
N TRP A 366 -28.20 -4.44 -3.39
CA TRP A 366 -27.49 -3.54 -4.29
C TRP A 366 -26.13 -3.18 -3.69
N ARG A 367 -25.10 -3.16 -4.51
CA ARG A 367 -23.84 -2.45 -4.25
C ARG A 367 -23.65 -1.36 -5.28
N ILE A 368 -23.59 -0.13 -4.81
CA ILE A 368 -23.34 1.02 -5.65
C ILE A 368 -21.92 1.50 -5.42
N GLY A 369 -21.08 1.39 -6.46
CA GLY A 369 -19.76 1.99 -6.47
C GLY A 369 -19.88 3.50 -6.64
N VAL A 370 -19.34 4.29 -5.72
CA VAL A 370 -19.34 5.74 -5.74
C VAL A 370 -17.91 6.25 -5.75
N LEU A 371 -17.60 7.20 -6.62
CA LEU A 371 -16.30 7.87 -6.66
C LEU A 371 -16.51 9.38 -6.80
N ASN A 372 -15.93 10.16 -5.89
CA ASN A 372 -16.03 11.62 -5.93
C ASN A 372 -17.50 12.09 -6.07
N GLY A 373 -18.37 11.52 -5.22
CA GLY A 373 -19.80 11.83 -5.17
C GLY A 373 -20.63 11.38 -6.38
N ARG A 374 -20.09 10.56 -7.29
CA ARG A 374 -20.80 10.04 -8.47
C ARG A 374 -20.85 8.52 -8.46
N ALA A 375 -21.99 7.93 -8.82
CA ALA A 375 -22.11 6.48 -8.99
C ALA A 375 -21.38 6.05 -10.27
N ILE A 376 -20.46 5.09 -10.15
CA ILE A 376 -19.61 4.59 -11.25
C ILE A 376 -19.93 3.15 -11.65
N TYR A 377 -20.53 2.35 -10.77
CA TYR A 377 -21.06 1.03 -11.12
C TYR A 377 -22.23 0.65 -10.20
N ALA A 378 -23.03 -0.32 -10.62
CA ALA A 378 -24.07 -0.91 -9.80
C ALA A 378 -24.14 -2.43 -10.00
N CYS A 379 -24.18 -3.16 -8.89
CA CYS A 379 -24.29 -4.62 -8.88
C CYS A 379 -25.45 -5.05 -7.99
N ARG A 380 -26.17 -6.09 -8.40
CA ARG A 380 -27.02 -6.89 -7.53
C ARG A 380 -26.26 -8.14 -7.12
N TYR A 381 -26.08 -8.35 -5.82
CA TYR A 381 -25.61 -9.63 -5.29
C TYR A 381 -26.79 -10.43 -4.79
N LEU A 382 -27.01 -11.58 -5.41
CA LEU A 382 -28.05 -12.51 -5.00
C LEU A 382 -27.65 -13.19 -3.70
N MET A 383 -28.63 -13.58 -2.89
CA MET A 383 -28.37 -14.38 -1.70
C MET A 383 -27.89 -15.80 -2.09
N ALA A 384 -26.94 -16.36 -1.33
CA ALA A 384 -26.52 -17.75 -1.55
C ALA A 384 -27.67 -18.72 -1.25
N ARG A 385 -27.77 -19.84 -2.01
CA ARG A 385 -28.88 -20.81 -1.85
C ARG A 385 -28.97 -21.28 -0.38
N ASN A 386 -30.14 -21.11 0.23
CA ASN A 386 -30.44 -21.41 1.64
C ASN A 386 -29.62 -20.61 2.68
N HIS A 387 -29.05 -19.45 2.31
CA HIS A 387 -28.28 -18.61 3.22
C HIS A 387 -28.69 -17.14 3.10
N TRP A 388 -28.84 -16.45 4.24
CA TRP A 388 -29.31 -15.06 4.31
C TRP A 388 -28.19 -14.02 4.19
N GLN A 389 -26.93 -14.47 4.10
CA GLN A 389 -25.76 -13.63 3.82
C GLN A 389 -25.22 -13.93 2.41
N ILE A 390 -24.63 -12.91 1.79
CA ILE A 390 -23.99 -12.98 0.46
C ILE A 390 -22.77 -13.91 0.46
N TYR A 391 -22.04 -13.98 1.58
CA TYR A 391 -20.89 -14.88 1.79
C TYR A 391 -21.19 -15.91 2.88
N ASN A 392 -21.00 -17.20 2.57
CA ASN A 392 -21.03 -18.28 3.54
C ASN A 392 -19.58 -18.76 3.80
N HIS A 393 -19.04 -18.45 4.97
CA HIS A 393 -17.67 -18.83 5.36
C HIS A 393 -17.56 -20.25 5.94
N ASP A 394 -18.68 -20.94 6.20
CA ASP A 394 -18.72 -22.24 6.88
C ASP A 394 -18.76 -23.45 5.93
N SER A 395 -18.93 -23.25 4.62
CA SER A 395 -18.94 -24.34 3.64
C SER A 395 -17.56 -24.56 2.98
N LYS A 396 -17.07 -25.82 2.98
CA LYS A 396 -15.85 -26.26 2.27
C LYS A 396 -15.83 -25.94 0.75
N ARG A 397 -16.97 -25.54 0.18
CA ARG A 397 -17.10 -24.87 -1.12
C ARG A 397 -17.58 -23.45 -0.86
N PHE A 398 -16.77 -22.43 -1.19
CA PHE A 398 -17.23 -21.05 -1.28
C PHE A 398 -18.46 -21.00 -2.20
N SER A 399 -19.63 -20.73 -1.64
CA SER A 399 -20.89 -20.55 -2.37
C SER A 399 -21.26 -19.08 -2.25
N SER A 400 -20.68 -18.22 -3.10
CA SER A 400 -21.21 -16.87 -3.30
C SER A 400 -22.53 -16.98 -4.08
N GLY A 401 -23.51 -16.13 -3.77
CA GLY A 401 -24.65 -15.97 -4.68
C GLY A 401 -24.21 -15.49 -6.06
N GLY A 402 -25.10 -15.57 -7.05
CA GLY A 402 -24.85 -14.96 -8.36
C GLY A 402 -24.77 -13.44 -8.25
N PHE A 403 -24.22 -12.79 -9.27
CA PHE A 403 -24.20 -11.34 -9.37
C PHE A 403 -24.78 -10.90 -10.71
N GLU A 404 -25.29 -9.68 -10.75
CA GLU A 404 -25.74 -9.03 -11.97
C GLU A 404 -25.30 -7.57 -11.94
N THR A 405 -24.57 -7.15 -12.97
CA THR A 405 -24.03 -5.79 -13.06
C THR A 405 -24.84 -5.01 -14.07
N LEU A 406 -25.31 -3.84 -13.65
CA LEU A 406 -26.25 -3.02 -14.42
C LEU A 406 -25.66 -1.63 -14.66
N PRO A 407 -26.06 -0.97 -15.75
CA PRO A 407 -25.86 0.47 -15.88
C PRO A 407 -26.48 1.21 -14.69
N THR A 408 -25.79 2.25 -14.21
CA THR A 408 -26.29 3.03 -13.07
C THR A 408 -27.66 3.68 -13.33
N PHE A 409 -28.01 3.99 -14.58
CA PHE A 409 -29.31 4.58 -14.92
C PHE A 409 -30.49 3.58 -14.84
N GLU A 410 -30.23 2.27 -14.75
CA GLU A 410 -31.26 1.24 -14.55
C GLU A 410 -31.54 1.00 -13.07
N VAL A 411 -30.71 1.54 -12.17
CA VAL A 411 -30.88 1.39 -10.72
C VAL A 411 -32.07 2.26 -10.27
N PRO A 412 -32.95 1.73 -9.41
CA PRO A 412 -34.02 2.52 -8.82
C PRO A 412 -33.50 3.82 -8.19
N LYS A 413 -34.18 4.93 -8.48
CA LYS A 413 -33.73 6.25 -8.04
C LYS A 413 -33.56 6.34 -6.52
N CYS A 414 -34.44 5.70 -5.74
CA CYS A 414 -34.35 5.68 -4.28
C CYS A 414 -33.06 5.02 -3.78
N VAL A 415 -32.57 3.98 -4.46
CA VAL A 415 -31.33 3.26 -4.13
C VAL A 415 -30.12 4.15 -4.45
N LEU A 416 -30.08 4.76 -5.63
CA LEU A 416 -29.00 5.69 -5.99
C LEU A 416 -28.93 6.90 -5.06
N ASP A 417 -30.07 7.55 -4.80
CA ASP A 417 -30.13 8.73 -3.94
C ASP A 417 -29.68 8.39 -2.51
N ALA A 418 -30.07 7.23 -1.99
CA ALA A 418 -29.62 6.73 -0.69
C ALA A 418 -28.11 6.47 -0.67
N ALA A 419 -27.58 5.79 -1.69
CA ALA A 419 -26.16 5.46 -1.78
C ALA A 419 -25.28 6.71 -1.88
N LEU A 420 -25.63 7.65 -2.76
CA LEU A 420 -24.91 8.91 -2.94
C LEU A 420 -24.95 9.77 -1.69
N LYS A 421 -26.09 9.78 -0.97
CA LYS A 421 -26.23 10.49 0.30
C LYS A 421 -25.34 9.88 1.39
N ALA A 422 -25.28 8.55 1.48
CA ALA A 422 -24.42 7.86 2.45
C ALA A 422 -22.93 8.11 2.17
N ALA A 423 -22.49 7.97 0.91
CA ALA A 423 -21.09 8.20 0.53
C ALA A 423 -20.63 9.64 0.83
N ARG A 424 -21.49 10.64 0.60
CA ARG A 424 -21.19 12.06 0.87
C ARG A 424 -20.85 12.35 2.32
N ILE A 425 -21.39 11.59 3.26
CA ILE A 425 -21.09 11.73 4.70
C ILE A 425 -19.65 11.33 5.00
N ILE A 426 -19.14 10.35 4.25
CA ILE A 426 -17.78 9.84 4.42
C ILE A 426 -16.79 10.79 3.76
N GLY A 427 -17.00 11.14 2.50
CA GLY A 427 -16.08 12.01 1.76
C GLY A 427 -16.26 11.93 0.25
N ASP A 428 -15.16 12.13 -0.47
CA ASP A 428 -15.10 12.14 -1.94
C ASP A 428 -14.27 10.97 -2.51
N GLY A 429 -13.92 9.99 -1.68
CA GLY A 429 -13.13 8.82 -2.04
C GLY A 429 -13.86 7.83 -2.97
N LEU A 430 -13.33 6.61 -3.02
CA LEU A 430 -13.95 5.46 -3.66
C LEU A 430 -14.73 4.69 -2.59
N TYR A 431 -16.01 4.42 -2.81
CA TYR A 431 -16.86 3.76 -1.84
C TYR A 431 -17.73 2.70 -2.49
N GLY A 432 -18.03 1.63 -1.78
CA GLY A 432 -19.09 0.68 -2.13
C GLY A 432 -20.19 0.78 -1.09
N VAL A 433 -21.37 1.19 -1.52
CA VAL A 433 -22.51 1.35 -0.63
C VAL A 433 -23.46 0.18 -0.81
N ASP A 434 -23.68 -0.56 0.27
CA ASP A 434 -24.59 -1.71 0.28
C ASP A 434 -25.99 -1.24 0.68
N VAL A 435 -26.97 -1.55 -0.17
CA VAL A 435 -28.35 -1.02 -0.06
C VAL A 435 -29.35 -2.15 -0.28
N LYS A 436 -30.28 -2.29 0.66
CA LYS A 436 -31.48 -3.11 0.48
C LYS A 436 -32.59 -2.28 -0.14
N GLU A 437 -33.39 -2.91 -0.98
CA GLU A 437 -34.60 -2.32 -1.55
C GLU A 437 -35.80 -3.21 -1.21
N LEU A 438 -36.84 -2.61 -0.63
CA LEU A 438 -38.12 -3.26 -0.39
C LEU A 438 -39.26 -2.27 -0.63
N ASP A 439 -40.26 -2.65 -1.41
CA ASP A 439 -41.46 -1.87 -1.70
C ASP A 439 -41.16 -0.41 -2.13
N GLY A 440 -40.15 -0.23 -2.98
CA GLY A 440 -39.71 1.08 -3.48
C GLY A 440 -38.96 1.95 -2.47
N LYS A 441 -38.60 1.42 -1.30
CA LYS A 441 -37.79 2.08 -0.27
C LYS A 441 -36.40 1.47 -0.22
N ALA A 442 -35.39 2.34 -0.14
CA ALA A 442 -33.99 1.96 -0.01
C ALA A 442 -33.54 2.04 1.45
N TYR A 443 -32.68 1.11 1.86
CA TYR A 443 -32.11 1.04 3.20
C TYR A 443 -30.61 0.77 3.10
N VAL A 444 -29.79 1.77 3.43
CA VAL A 444 -28.33 1.67 3.46
C VAL A 444 -27.93 0.79 4.65
N LEU A 445 -27.08 -0.20 4.37
CA LEU A 445 -26.56 -1.14 5.36
C LEU A 445 -25.18 -0.73 5.85
N GLU A 446 -24.27 -0.45 4.92
CA GLU A 446 -22.90 -0.06 5.20
C GLU A 446 -22.29 0.69 4.01
N VAL A 447 -21.18 1.38 4.28
CA VAL A 447 -20.33 2.01 3.28
C VAL A 447 -18.93 1.44 3.46
N ASN A 448 -18.40 0.84 2.40
CA ASN A 448 -17.07 0.25 2.36
C ASN A 448 -16.12 1.26 1.71
N ASP A 449 -15.04 1.63 2.39
CA ASP A 449 -13.98 2.48 1.85
C ASP A 449 -13.16 1.76 0.77
N ASN A 450 -13.04 0.43 0.84
CA ASN A 450 -12.28 -0.34 -0.13
C ASN A 450 -13.16 -1.35 -0.89
N PRO A 451 -14.06 -0.88 -1.79
CA PRO A 451 -15.06 -1.75 -2.40
C PRO A 451 -14.46 -2.73 -3.39
N SER A 452 -15.18 -3.83 -3.64
CA SER A 452 -14.81 -4.80 -4.68
C SER A 452 -14.84 -4.17 -6.07
N ILE A 453 -13.82 -4.46 -6.87
CA ILE A 453 -13.74 -4.16 -8.31
C ILE A 453 -12.97 -5.31 -8.96
N ASP A 454 -13.71 -6.33 -9.38
CA ASP A 454 -13.24 -7.55 -10.00
C ASP A 454 -13.56 -7.60 -11.50
N TYR A 455 -12.66 -8.28 -12.22
CA TYR A 455 -12.85 -8.52 -13.64
C TYR A 455 -14.03 -9.46 -13.91
N LYS A 456 -14.91 -9.04 -14.82
CA LYS A 456 -16.21 -9.62 -15.19
C LYS A 456 -17.25 -9.61 -14.08
N VAL A 457 -17.05 -8.83 -13.00
CA VAL A 457 -18.03 -8.64 -11.94
C VAL A 457 -18.49 -7.19 -11.95
N GLU A 458 -17.91 -6.30 -11.17
CA GLU A 458 -18.31 -4.89 -11.12
C GLU A 458 -17.97 -4.14 -12.43
N ASP A 459 -16.97 -4.60 -13.18
CA ASP A 459 -16.67 -4.06 -14.50
C ASP A 459 -17.49 -4.71 -15.63
N ALA A 460 -18.43 -5.64 -15.37
CA ALA A 460 -19.07 -6.41 -16.43
C ALA A 460 -19.85 -5.54 -17.45
N TYR A 461 -20.41 -4.41 -17.01
CA TYR A 461 -21.09 -3.46 -17.90
C TYR A 461 -20.14 -2.46 -18.55
N LEU A 462 -19.37 -1.70 -17.75
CA LEU A 462 -18.49 -0.62 -18.25
C LEU A 462 -17.16 -1.13 -18.85
N GLY A 463 -16.76 -2.34 -18.49
CA GLY A 463 -15.47 -2.93 -18.84
C GLY A 463 -14.30 -2.01 -18.48
N ASN A 464 -13.46 -1.74 -19.48
CA ASN A 464 -12.28 -0.89 -19.30
C ASN A 464 -12.61 0.54 -18.86
N GLU A 465 -13.82 1.05 -19.14
CA GLU A 465 -14.19 2.42 -18.82
C GLU A 465 -14.27 2.65 -17.30
N LEU A 466 -14.63 1.62 -16.51
CA LEU A 466 -14.63 1.73 -15.04
C LEU A 466 -13.23 2.07 -14.50
N TYR A 467 -12.21 1.38 -15.00
CA TYR A 467 -10.81 1.62 -14.64
C TYR A 467 -10.32 2.99 -15.12
N MET A 468 -10.74 3.42 -16.31
CA MET A 468 -10.45 4.76 -16.84
C MET A 468 -11.03 5.85 -15.94
N GLN A 469 -12.28 5.73 -15.49
CA GLN A 469 -12.90 6.72 -14.62
C GLN A 469 -12.18 6.87 -13.28
N ILE A 470 -11.73 5.75 -12.68
CA ILE A 470 -10.98 5.77 -11.42
C ILE A 470 -9.61 6.45 -11.63
N MET A 471 -8.90 6.10 -12.70
CA MET A 471 -7.60 6.71 -13.00
C MET A 471 -7.70 8.18 -13.42
N ALA A 472 -8.80 8.58 -14.07
CA ALA A 472 -9.10 9.96 -14.39
C ALA A 472 -9.29 10.81 -13.13
N GLU A 473 -9.88 10.25 -12.07
CA GLU A 473 -10.02 10.94 -10.78
C GLU A 473 -8.66 11.14 -10.11
N PHE A 474 -7.78 10.14 -10.13
CA PHE A 474 -6.40 10.31 -9.68
C PHE A 474 -5.67 11.40 -10.47
N GLN A 475 -5.76 11.39 -11.81
CA GLN A 475 -5.19 12.45 -12.65
C GLN A 475 -5.72 13.82 -12.24
N ARG A 476 -7.04 13.97 -12.07
CA ARG A 476 -7.67 15.24 -11.67
C ARG A 476 -7.12 15.75 -10.34
N ARG A 477 -7.00 14.89 -9.33
CA ARG A 477 -6.44 15.23 -8.01
C ARG A 477 -4.95 15.60 -8.11
N LEU A 478 -4.18 14.85 -8.89
CA LEU A 478 -2.75 15.10 -9.13
C LEU A 478 -2.51 16.43 -9.87
N GLU A 479 -3.37 16.78 -10.82
CA GLU A 479 -3.33 18.07 -11.50
C GLU A 479 -3.70 19.24 -10.59
N ALA A 480 -4.67 19.04 -9.70
CA ALA A 480 -5.09 20.05 -8.73
C ALA A 480 -3.98 20.39 -7.71
N ARG A 481 -3.14 19.43 -7.33
CA ARG A 481 -1.98 19.65 -6.45
C ARG A 481 -0.92 20.59 -7.05
N GLY A 482 -0.86 20.67 -8.38
CA GLY A 482 0.10 21.52 -9.10
C GLY A 482 -0.37 22.97 -9.29
N ARG A 483 -1.53 23.35 -8.74
CA ARG A 483 -2.07 24.71 -8.70
C ARG A 483 -1.93 25.24 -7.27
#